data_AF-A0A940VRG3-F1
#
_entry.id   AF-A0A940VRG3-F1
#
_cell.length_a   1.000
_cell.length_b   1.000
_cell.length_c   1.000
_cell.angle_alpha   90.00
_cell.angle_beta   90.00
_cell.angle_gamma   90.00
#
_symmetry.space_group_name_H-M   'P 1'
#
loop_
_entity.id
_entity.type
_entity.pdbx_description
1 polymer ?
#
loop_
_entity_poly.entity_id
_entity_poly.type
_entity_poly.pdbx_seq_one_letter_code
_entity_poly.pdbx_strand_id
1 'polypeptide(L)'
;MSKFIEKTIVSRKNLIVIGIAVAVFLFLLFASVVRWMHGMSVTPFEMGSLLIILFVLLERAQPSYEYEADNRRLLLKKRGILGNKNIEVEYRQLVGIYAYKAALVSVLKFRRTHRMNSALDGRDVWVVAYKVSPSGKTEHNERVYFKPSEQLLEFLSTKLPGKVKVPEHQVVIAALGKEMEDK
;
A
#
# COMPACT_ATOMS: atom_id res chain seq x y z
N MET A 1 -24.11 10.24 -12.42
CA MET A 1 -22.66 10.15 -12.20
C MET A 1 -22.43 9.31 -10.96
N SER A 2 -22.15 8.00 -11.11
CA SER A 2 -21.88 7.13 -9.97
C SER A 2 -20.42 7.27 -9.56
N LYS A 3 -20.20 7.79 -8.35
CA LYS A 3 -18.88 7.91 -7.71
C LYS A 3 -18.92 7.05 -6.45
N PHE A 4 -17.96 6.15 -6.32
CA PHE A 4 -17.86 5.28 -5.15
C PHE A 4 -16.69 5.77 -4.30
N ILE A 5 -16.98 6.19 -3.06
CA ILE A 5 -15.96 6.63 -2.11
C ILE A 5 -15.91 5.62 -0.98
N GLU A 6 -14.71 5.13 -0.71
CA GLU A 6 -14.45 4.19 0.36
C GLU A 6 -13.31 4.69 1.24
N LYS A 7 -13.43 4.47 2.55
CA LYS A 7 -12.37 4.75 3.52
C LYS A 7 -11.77 3.46 4.06
N THR A 8 -10.59 3.60 4.62
CA THR A 8 -9.91 2.53 5.37
C THR A 8 -10.77 2.12 6.56
N ILE A 9 -10.92 0.81 6.77
CA ILE A 9 -11.67 0.26 7.90
C ILE A 9 -10.66 -0.21 8.94
N VAL A 10 -10.69 0.36 10.14
CA VAL A 10 -9.80 -0.05 11.24
C VAL A 10 -10.32 -1.35 11.85
N SER A 11 -9.51 -2.42 11.73
CA SER A 11 -9.79 -3.70 12.37
C SER A 11 -9.40 -3.65 13.85
N ARG A 12 -10.33 -4.02 14.75
CA ARG A 12 -10.06 -4.14 16.19
C ARG A 12 -8.91 -5.12 16.47
N LYS A 13 -8.84 -6.22 15.73
CA LYS A 13 -7.76 -7.21 15.88
C LYS A 13 -6.40 -6.59 15.61
N ASN A 14 -6.27 -5.85 14.49
CA ASN A 14 -5.00 -5.22 14.11
C ASN A 14 -4.64 -4.08 15.07
N LEU A 15 -5.64 -3.35 15.58
CA LEU A 15 -5.44 -2.33 16.59
C LEU A 15 -4.91 -2.92 17.90
N ILE A 16 -5.46 -4.04 18.35
CA ILE A 16 -4.97 -4.77 19.54
C ILE A 16 -3.55 -5.27 19.32
N VAL A 17 -3.27 -5.90 18.18
CA VAL A 17 -1.92 -6.43 17.86
C VAL A 17 -0.88 -5.31 17.83
N ILE A 18 -1.17 -4.20 17.15
CA ILE A 18 -0.26 -3.04 17.13
C ILE A 18 -0.12 -2.44 18.53
N GLY A 19 -1.21 -2.35 19.29
CA GLY A 19 -1.19 -1.84 20.67
C GLY A 19 -0.30 -2.67 21.59
N ILE A 20 -0.40 -4.01 21.52
CA ILE A 20 0.46 -4.94 22.28
C ILE A 20 1.92 -4.76 21.84
N ALA A 21 2.19 -4.70 20.54
CA ALA A 21 3.56 -4.50 20.05
C ALA A 21 4.16 -3.19 20.57
N VAL A 22 3.41 -2.08 20.51
CA VAL A 22 3.84 -0.78 21.05
C VAL A 22 4.09 -0.88 22.56
N ALA A 23 3.21 -1.53 23.32
CA ALA A 23 3.39 -1.70 24.77
C ALA A 23 4.66 -2.50 25.10
N VAL A 24 4.95 -3.57 24.37
CA VAL A 24 6.18 -4.38 24.53
C VAL A 24 7.41 -3.54 24.22
N PHE A 25 7.43 -2.81 23.11
CA PHE A 25 8.59 -1.98 22.75
C PHE A 25 8.80 -0.81 23.71
N LEU A 26 7.74 -0.21 24.25
CA LEU A 26 7.83 0.80 25.30
C LEU A 26 8.39 0.20 26.61
N PHE A 27 7.96 -1.01 26.97
CA PHE A 27 8.50 -1.70 28.13
C PHE A 27 9.99 -2.01 27.98
N LEU A 28 10.42 -2.51 26.80
CA LEU A 28 11.83 -2.75 26.51
C LEU A 28 12.66 -1.46 26.54
N LEU A 29 12.12 -0.38 25.96
CA LEU A 29 12.77 0.94 26.01
C LEU A 29 12.90 1.43 27.45
N PHE A 30 11.84 1.29 28.26
CA PHE A 30 11.86 1.66 29.67
C PHE A 30 12.89 0.85 30.46
N ALA A 31 12.94 -0.47 30.28
CA ALA A 31 13.94 -1.32 30.91
C ALA A 31 15.39 -0.93 30.50
N SER A 32 15.58 -0.57 29.23
CA SER A 32 16.86 -0.07 28.72
C SER A 32 17.27 1.25 29.38
N VAL A 33 16.33 2.20 29.54
CA VAL A 33 16.56 3.47 30.25
C VAL A 33 16.88 3.25 31.72
N VAL A 34 16.14 2.38 32.42
CA VAL A 34 16.41 2.05 33.82
C VAL A 34 17.80 1.44 33.98
N ARG A 35 18.20 0.52 33.08
CA ARG A 35 19.55 -0.06 33.09
C ARG A 35 20.63 1.00 32.94
N TRP A 36 20.44 1.94 32.02
CA TRP A 36 21.37 3.04 31.79
C TRP A 36 21.51 3.94 33.03
N MET A 37 20.39 4.26 33.70
CA MET A 37 20.41 5.03 34.96
C MET A 37 21.15 4.34 36.10
N HIS A 38 21.12 3.01 36.16
CA HIS A 38 21.82 2.22 37.18
C HIS A 38 23.31 1.95 36.81
N GLY A 39 23.84 2.60 35.78
CA GLY A 39 25.24 2.46 35.37
C GLY A 39 25.57 1.12 34.71
N MET A 40 24.56 0.32 34.34
CA MET A 40 24.78 -0.89 33.54
C MET A 40 25.13 -0.50 32.11
N SER A 41 25.98 -1.30 31.45
CA SER A 41 26.32 -1.09 30.05
C SER A 41 25.08 -1.24 29.17
N VAL A 42 24.63 -0.13 28.59
CA VAL A 42 23.59 -0.08 27.56
C VAL A 42 24.20 0.58 26.34
N THR A 43 24.11 -0.09 25.19
CA THR A 43 24.63 0.43 23.94
C THR A 43 23.67 1.50 23.40
N PRO A 44 24.14 2.70 22.96
CA PRO A 44 23.28 3.72 22.36
C PRO A 44 22.46 3.22 21.17
N PHE A 45 22.97 2.23 20.44
CA PHE A 45 22.29 1.57 19.35
C PHE A 45 21.02 0.82 19.80
N GLU A 46 21.01 0.21 20.99
CA GLU A 46 19.85 -0.48 21.55
C GLU A 46 18.67 0.49 21.68
N MET A 47 18.88 1.60 22.39
CA MET A 47 17.85 2.64 22.57
C MET A 47 17.43 3.28 21.23
N GLY A 48 18.40 3.61 20.37
CA GLY A 48 18.12 4.20 19.07
C GLY A 48 17.27 3.30 18.17
N SER A 49 17.60 2.00 18.11
CA SER A 49 16.82 1.02 17.33
C SER A 49 15.40 0.85 17.85
N LEU A 50 15.20 0.81 19.18
CA LEU A 50 13.87 0.73 19.80
C LEU A 50 13.02 1.96 19.48
N LEU A 51 13.61 3.15 19.54
CA LEU A 51 12.93 4.40 19.16
C LEU A 51 12.51 4.40 17.68
N ILE A 52 13.38 3.94 16.78
CA ILE A 52 13.07 3.82 15.35
C ILE A 52 11.93 2.83 15.13
N ILE A 53 11.95 1.68 15.80
CA ILE A 53 10.88 0.66 15.67
C ILE A 53 9.55 1.23 16.16
N LEU A 54 9.52 1.88 17.32
CA LEU A 54 8.32 2.53 17.86
C LEU A 54 7.80 3.59 16.89
N PHE A 55 8.67 4.43 16.36
CA PHE A 55 8.32 5.45 15.38
C PHE A 55 7.69 4.82 14.11
N VAL A 56 8.29 3.76 13.57
CA VAL A 56 7.75 3.05 12.40
C VAL A 56 6.39 2.41 12.70
N LEU A 57 6.20 1.82 13.87
CA LEU A 57 4.91 1.24 14.27
C LEU A 57 3.81 2.29 14.34
N LEU A 58 4.11 3.46 14.91
CA LEU A 58 3.17 4.58 14.98
C LEU A 58 2.85 5.15 13.59
N GLU A 59 3.86 5.34 12.73
CA GLU A 59 3.65 5.80 11.35
C GLU A 59 2.80 4.83 10.53
N ARG A 60 2.88 3.52 10.81
CA ARG A 60 2.03 2.52 10.14
C ARG A 60 0.63 2.39 10.71
N ALA A 61 0.42 2.77 11.97
CA ALA A 61 -0.88 2.70 12.62
C ALA A 61 -1.81 3.85 12.20
N GLN A 62 -1.27 5.00 11.82
CA GLN A 62 -2.08 6.21 11.64
C GLN A 62 -2.67 6.53 10.25
N PRO A 63 -2.14 6.04 9.10
CA PRO A 63 -2.55 6.60 7.83
C PRO A 63 -3.97 6.14 7.47
N SER A 64 -4.82 7.13 7.26
CA SER A 64 -6.16 6.96 6.73
C SER A 64 -6.09 7.08 5.22
N TYR A 65 -6.53 6.03 4.53
CA TYR A 65 -6.63 6.00 3.09
C TYR A 65 -8.08 6.16 2.67
N GLU A 66 -8.27 6.95 1.62
CA GLU A 66 -9.56 7.13 0.94
C GLU A 66 -9.38 6.72 -0.52
N TYR A 67 -10.23 5.82 -0.97
CA TYR A 67 -10.28 5.33 -2.34
C TYR A 67 -11.53 5.90 -3.00
N GLU A 68 -11.33 6.60 -4.11
CA GLU A 68 -12.40 7.23 -4.85
C GLU A 68 -12.37 6.66 -6.27
N ALA A 69 -13.37 5.84 -6.60
CA ALA A 69 -13.56 5.34 -7.95
C ALA A 69 -14.65 6.16 -8.65
N ASP A 70 -14.27 6.79 -9.76
CA ASP A 70 -15.17 7.54 -10.63
C ASP A 70 -15.42 6.74 -11.93
N ASN A 71 -16.06 7.34 -12.91
CA ASN A 71 -16.29 6.72 -14.22
C ASN A 71 -15.03 6.60 -15.09
N ARG A 72 -13.99 7.39 -14.83
CA ARG A 72 -12.79 7.48 -15.71
C ARG A 72 -11.47 7.19 -14.99
N ARG A 73 -11.46 7.25 -13.66
CA ARG A 73 -10.24 7.24 -12.85
C ARG A 73 -10.48 6.62 -11.48
N LEU A 74 -9.41 6.03 -10.95
CA LEU A 74 -9.28 5.61 -9.56
C LEU A 74 -8.33 6.57 -8.85
N LEU A 75 -8.81 7.24 -7.81
CA LEU A 75 -8.04 8.19 -7.04
C LEU A 75 -7.79 7.64 -5.63
N LEU A 76 -6.52 7.49 -5.26
CA LEU A 76 -6.08 7.00 -3.96
C LEU A 76 -5.46 8.16 -3.18
N LYS A 77 -6.11 8.57 -2.09
CA LYS A 77 -5.65 9.59 -1.16
C LYS A 77 -5.08 8.94 0.09
N LYS A 78 -3.80 9.19 0.40
CA LYS A 78 -3.20 8.95 1.72
C LYS A 78 -3.21 10.26 2.50
N ARG A 79 -3.83 10.24 3.68
CA ARG A 79 -3.64 11.28 4.70
C ARG A 79 -2.79 10.70 5.84
N GLY A 80 -1.66 11.34 6.12
CA GLY A 80 -0.74 10.96 7.19
C GLY A 80 0.00 12.18 7.73
N ILE A 81 0.74 12.00 8.83
CA ILE A 81 1.43 13.10 9.52
C ILE A 81 2.58 13.68 8.68
N LEU A 82 3.33 12.84 7.97
CA LEU A 82 4.43 13.26 7.10
C LEU A 82 3.98 13.86 5.75
N GLY A 83 2.68 14.03 5.54
CA GLY A 83 2.13 14.68 4.35
C GLY A 83 1.05 13.87 3.65
N ASN A 84 0.32 14.56 2.79
CA ASN A 84 -0.75 13.99 1.98
C ASN A 84 -0.17 13.53 0.65
N LYS A 85 -0.57 12.34 0.20
CA LYS A 85 -0.17 11.81 -1.11
C LYS A 85 -1.40 11.37 -1.87
N ASN A 86 -1.60 11.96 -3.04
CA ASN A 86 -2.68 11.61 -3.95
C ASN A 86 -2.07 10.89 -5.15
N ILE A 87 -2.64 9.74 -5.51
CA ILE A 87 -2.32 9.02 -6.73
C ILE A 87 -3.59 8.93 -7.54
N GLU A 88 -3.54 9.43 -8.76
CA GLU A 88 -4.62 9.30 -9.72
C GLU A 88 -4.20 8.29 -10.78
N VAL A 89 -5.06 7.31 -11.04
CA VAL A 89 -4.86 6.26 -12.04
C VAL A 89 -6.01 6.31 -13.01
N GLU A 90 -5.74 6.70 -14.26
CA GLU A 90 -6.75 6.67 -15.32
C GLU A 90 -7.03 5.24 -15.79
N TYR A 91 -8.29 4.95 -16.09
CA TYR A 91 -8.73 3.63 -16.55
C TYR A 91 -8.10 3.19 -17.88
N ARG A 92 -7.68 4.15 -18.71
CA ARG A 92 -6.98 3.88 -19.96
C ARG A 92 -5.56 3.34 -19.73
N GLN A 93 -4.89 3.83 -18.69
CA GLN A 93 -3.54 3.44 -18.31
C GLN A 93 -3.50 2.17 -17.47
N LEU A 94 -4.65 1.72 -16.98
CA LEU A 94 -4.76 0.54 -16.15
C LEU A 94 -4.54 -0.74 -16.96
N VAL A 95 -3.53 -1.50 -16.53
CA VAL A 95 -3.20 -2.82 -17.09
C VAL A 95 -4.07 -3.88 -16.44
N GLY A 96 -4.16 -3.89 -15.10
CA GLY A 96 -5.03 -4.81 -14.38
C GLY A 96 -5.01 -4.62 -12.87
N ILE A 97 -6.02 -5.20 -12.20
CA ILE A 97 -6.16 -5.26 -10.75
C ILE A 97 -6.20 -6.72 -10.33
N TYR A 98 -5.25 -7.13 -9.49
CA TYR A 98 -5.08 -8.52 -9.05
C TYR A 98 -4.81 -8.61 -7.53
N ALA A 99 -5.12 -9.75 -6.94
CA ALA A 99 -4.87 -10.00 -5.52
C ALA A 99 -3.36 -10.11 -5.28
N TYR A 100 -2.86 -9.43 -4.25
CA TYR A 100 -1.43 -9.47 -3.92
C TYR A 100 -1.03 -10.87 -3.47
N LYS A 101 0.03 -11.41 -4.08
CA LYS A 101 0.71 -12.62 -3.62
C LYS A 101 2.16 -12.28 -3.30
N ALA A 102 2.64 -12.76 -2.16
CA ALA A 102 4.04 -12.60 -1.78
C ALA A 102 4.91 -13.52 -2.65
N ALA A 103 5.31 -13.03 -3.83
CA ALA A 103 6.25 -13.71 -4.71
C ALA A 103 7.63 -13.05 -4.64
N LEU A 104 8.70 -13.87 -4.61
CA LEU A 104 10.09 -13.42 -4.57
C LEU A 104 10.52 -12.69 -5.84
N VAL A 105 9.93 -13.02 -6.99
CA VAL A 105 10.22 -12.42 -8.29
C VAL A 105 8.90 -12.10 -8.99
N SER A 106 8.60 -10.81 -9.17
CA SER A 106 7.50 -10.40 -10.04
C SER A 106 7.98 -10.41 -11.49
N VAL A 107 7.24 -11.09 -12.37
CA VAL A 107 7.59 -11.18 -13.80
C VAL A 107 7.52 -9.80 -14.48
N LEU A 108 6.69 -8.88 -13.96
CA LEU A 108 6.68 -7.48 -14.40
C LEU A 108 7.74 -6.65 -13.65
N LYS A 109 8.55 -5.89 -14.41
CA LYS A 109 9.45 -4.88 -13.83
C LYS A 109 8.65 -3.61 -13.54
N PHE A 110 8.30 -3.42 -12.27
CA PHE A 110 7.71 -2.16 -11.79
C PHE A 110 8.79 -1.16 -11.41
N ARG A 111 8.77 0.03 -11.99
CA ARG A 111 9.72 1.10 -11.64
C ARG A 111 9.45 1.66 -10.26
N ARG A 112 8.17 1.81 -9.88
CA ARG A 112 7.74 2.35 -8.59
C ARG A 112 6.63 1.52 -7.97
N THR A 113 6.69 1.38 -6.65
CA THR A 113 5.66 0.70 -5.84
C THR A 113 5.13 1.67 -4.80
N HIS A 114 3.84 1.95 -4.84
CA HIS A 114 3.16 2.86 -3.94
C HIS A 114 2.37 2.05 -2.92
N ARG A 115 2.72 2.18 -1.63
CA ARG A 115 2.04 1.49 -0.53
C ARG A 115 0.91 2.38 0.00
N MET A 116 -0.30 2.16 -0.51
CA MET A 116 -1.53 2.83 -0.11
C MET A 116 -2.43 1.91 0.71
N ASN A 117 -1.83 1.12 1.61
CA ASN A 117 -2.50 0.15 2.45
C ASN A 117 -2.16 0.38 3.92
N SER A 118 -3.18 0.48 4.77
CA SER A 118 -3.01 0.60 6.22
C SER A 118 -2.69 -0.75 6.86
N ALA A 119 -1.84 -0.74 7.88
CA ALA A 119 -1.61 -1.90 8.75
C ALA A 119 -2.82 -2.20 9.63
N LEU A 120 -3.62 -1.18 9.96
CA LEU A 120 -4.85 -1.34 10.75
C LEU A 120 -6.01 -1.93 9.96
N ASP A 121 -5.95 -1.90 8.63
CA ASP A 121 -7.01 -2.45 7.81
C ASP A 121 -6.91 -3.98 7.73
N GLY A 122 -8.00 -4.66 8.05
CA GLY A 122 -8.05 -6.13 8.08
C GLY A 122 -8.24 -6.79 6.72
N ARG A 123 -8.52 -6.01 5.67
CA ARG A 123 -8.83 -6.54 4.33
C ARG A 123 -7.58 -6.98 3.58
N ASP A 124 -7.81 -7.81 2.57
CA ASP A 124 -6.76 -8.31 1.69
C ASP A 124 -6.14 -7.19 0.85
N VAL A 125 -4.85 -7.34 0.59
CA VAL A 125 -4.11 -6.41 -0.25
C VAL A 125 -4.34 -6.75 -1.71
N TRP A 126 -4.69 -5.73 -2.49
CA TRP A 126 -4.82 -5.79 -3.93
C TRP A 126 -3.78 -4.90 -4.58
N VAL A 127 -3.44 -5.22 -5.82
CA VAL A 127 -2.46 -4.49 -6.63
C VAL A 127 -3.16 -3.90 -7.83
N VAL A 128 -3.03 -2.59 -8.02
CA VAL A 128 -3.34 -1.92 -9.29
C VAL A 128 -2.05 -1.76 -10.06
N ALA A 129 -1.96 -2.38 -11.24
CA ALA A 129 -0.86 -2.17 -12.18
C ALA A 129 -1.31 -1.19 -13.28
N TYR A 130 -0.53 -0.14 -13.50
CA TYR A 130 -0.82 0.89 -14.48
C TYR A 130 0.47 1.37 -15.16
N LYS A 131 0.33 1.81 -16.41
CA LYS A 131 1.41 2.44 -17.17
C LYS A 131 1.42 3.93 -16.88
N VAL A 132 2.62 4.49 -16.74
CA VAL A 132 2.82 5.94 -16.72
C VAL A 132 3.60 6.30 -17.97
N SER A 133 3.07 7.25 -18.74
CA SER A 133 3.71 7.84 -19.91
C SER A 133 4.01 9.31 -19.60
N PRO A 134 5.20 9.61 -19.01
CA PRO A 134 5.59 10.99 -18.76
C PRO A 134 5.97 11.65 -20.09
N SER A 135 5.53 12.89 -20.33
CA SER A 135 5.91 13.66 -21.51
C SER A 135 7.44 13.65 -21.69
N GLY A 136 7.91 13.12 -22.83
CA GLY A 136 9.32 13.03 -23.20
C GLY A 136 10.15 11.94 -22.50
N LYS A 137 9.52 10.95 -21.84
CA LYS A 137 10.22 9.78 -21.24
C LYS A 137 9.61 8.47 -21.70
N THR A 138 10.41 7.41 -21.63
CA THR A 138 9.95 6.04 -21.88
C THR A 138 8.83 5.65 -20.92
N GLU A 139 7.82 4.99 -21.45
CA GLU A 139 6.73 4.44 -20.66
C GLU A 139 7.28 3.45 -19.63
N HIS A 140 6.75 3.50 -18.41
CA HIS A 140 7.12 2.55 -17.37
C HIS A 140 5.91 2.10 -16.57
N ASN A 141 5.99 0.87 -16.07
CA ASN A 141 4.95 0.28 -15.25
C ASN A 141 5.12 0.71 -13.78
N GLU A 142 4.02 1.13 -13.15
CA GLU A 142 3.93 1.40 -11.73
C GLU A 142 2.85 0.51 -11.09
N ARG A 143 2.95 0.32 -9.78
CA ARG A 143 1.93 -0.39 -9.02
C ARG A 143 1.54 0.30 -7.74
N VAL A 144 0.27 0.17 -7.37
CA VAL A 144 -0.27 0.61 -6.08
C VAL A 144 -0.82 -0.58 -5.31
N TYR A 145 -0.40 -0.70 -4.06
CA TYR A 145 -1.01 -1.62 -3.09
C TYR A 145 -2.09 -0.88 -2.32
N PHE A 146 -3.28 -1.46 -2.28
CA PHE A 146 -4.44 -0.90 -1.59
C PHE A 146 -5.30 -2.03 -1.03
N LYS A 147 -6.28 -1.68 -0.18
CA LYS A 147 -7.17 -2.64 0.48
C LYS A 147 -8.63 -2.30 0.16
N PRO A 148 -9.13 -2.64 -1.04
CA PRO A 148 -10.51 -2.36 -1.44
C PRO A 148 -11.52 -3.25 -0.70
N SER A 149 -12.77 -2.80 -0.58
CA SER A 149 -13.90 -3.70 -0.34
C SER A 149 -14.26 -4.50 -1.60
N GLU A 150 -15.03 -5.57 -1.40
CA GLU A 150 -15.62 -6.33 -2.49
C GLU A 150 -16.53 -5.46 -3.37
N GLN A 151 -17.28 -4.53 -2.75
CA GLN A 151 -18.16 -3.58 -3.44
C GLN A 151 -17.38 -2.64 -4.36
N LEU A 152 -16.22 -2.15 -3.91
CA LEU A 152 -15.33 -1.33 -4.74
C LEU A 152 -14.76 -2.14 -5.91
N LEU A 153 -14.39 -3.41 -5.68
CA LEU A 153 -13.92 -4.29 -6.75
C LEU A 153 -15.02 -4.59 -7.78
N GLU A 154 -16.26 -4.82 -7.34
CA GLU A 154 -17.41 -5.03 -8.24
C GLU A 154 -17.73 -3.77 -9.05
N PHE A 155 -17.70 -2.60 -8.43
CA PHE A 155 -17.85 -1.32 -9.12
C PHE A 155 -16.76 -1.15 -10.20
N LEU A 156 -15.50 -1.42 -9.86
CA LEU A 156 -14.39 -1.37 -10.81
C LEU A 156 -14.55 -2.42 -11.92
N SER A 157 -14.97 -3.64 -11.60
CA SER A 157 -15.22 -4.71 -12.57
C SER A 157 -16.32 -4.35 -13.57
N THR A 158 -17.34 -3.61 -13.13
CA THR A 158 -18.41 -3.11 -14.00
C THR A 158 -17.90 -2.06 -14.99
N LYS A 159 -16.93 -1.25 -14.59
CA LYS A 159 -16.33 -0.21 -15.45
C LYS A 159 -15.19 -0.73 -16.33
N LEU A 160 -14.49 -1.76 -15.86
CA LEU A 160 -13.29 -2.34 -16.48
C LEU A 160 -13.47 -3.86 -16.60
N PRO A 161 -14.38 -4.32 -17.48
CA PRO A 161 -14.63 -5.75 -17.65
C PRO A 161 -13.33 -6.45 -18.10
N GLY A 162 -13.03 -7.58 -17.48
CA GLY A 162 -11.85 -8.40 -17.81
C GLY A 162 -10.50 -7.83 -17.35
N LYS A 163 -10.47 -6.74 -16.55
CA LYS A 163 -9.23 -6.20 -15.97
C LYS A 163 -9.19 -6.21 -14.44
N VAL A 164 -10.29 -6.58 -13.78
CA VAL A 164 -10.41 -6.59 -12.31
C VAL A 164 -10.62 -8.02 -11.83
N LYS A 165 -9.99 -8.40 -10.72
CA LYS A 165 -9.93 -9.79 -10.22
C LYS A 165 -9.27 -10.77 -11.20
N VAL A 166 -8.37 -10.26 -12.04
CA VAL A 166 -7.61 -11.08 -12.98
C VAL A 166 -6.40 -11.71 -12.30
N PRO A 167 -5.98 -12.92 -12.72
CA PRO A 167 -4.71 -13.49 -12.27
C PRO A 167 -3.52 -12.60 -12.67
N GLU A 168 -2.51 -12.53 -11.81
CA GLU A 168 -1.28 -11.73 -12.05
C GLU A 168 -0.64 -12.07 -13.41
N HIS A 169 -0.59 -13.35 -13.80
CA HIS A 169 0.02 -13.77 -15.07
C HIS A 169 -0.66 -13.16 -16.29
N GLN A 170 -1.99 -12.96 -16.26
CA GLN A 170 -2.72 -12.36 -17.39
C GLN A 170 -2.39 -10.88 -17.53
N VAL A 171 -2.23 -10.18 -16.40
CA VAL A 171 -1.82 -8.77 -16.37
C VAL A 171 -0.40 -8.62 -16.90
N VAL A 172 0.49 -9.55 -16.56
CA VAL A 172 1.86 -9.59 -17.07
C VAL A 172 1.89 -9.79 -18.58
N ILE A 173 1.14 -10.76 -19.09
CA ILE A 173 1.07 -11.04 -20.53
C ILE A 173 0.50 -9.82 -21.28
N ALA A 174 -0.56 -9.20 -20.75
CA ALA A 174 -1.15 -8.01 -21.35
C ALA A 174 -0.20 -6.79 -21.35
N ALA A 175 0.62 -6.63 -20.31
CA ALA A 175 1.62 -5.57 -20.27
C ALA A 175 2.76 -5.82 -21.28
N LEU A 176 3.29 -7.05 -21.33
CA LEU A 176 4.40 -7.43 -22.22
C LEU A 176 3.98 -7.46 -23.69
N GLY A 177 2.77 -7.92 -24.00
CA GLY A 177 2.25 -7.94 -25.37
C GLY A 177 2.16 -6.54 -25.97
N LYS A 178 1.71 -5.56 -25.18
CA LYS A 178 1.69 -4.15 -25.60
C LYS A 178 3.08 -3.55 -25.77
N GLU A 179 4.04 -3.89 -24.91
CA GLU A 179 5.44 -3.46 -25.08
C GLU A 179 6.09 -4.02 -26.36
N MET A 180 5.56 -5.11 -26.93
CA MET A 180 6.00 -5.66 -28.22
C MET A 180 5.29 -5.04 -29.42
N GLU A 181 4.03 -4.59 -29.29
CA GLU A 181 3.31 -3.84 -30.34
C GLU A 181 3.77 -2.39 -30.49
N ASP A 182 4.22 -1.76 -29.38
CA ASP A 182 4.69 -0.36 -29.37
C ASP A 182 6.16 -0.20 -29.83
N LYS A 183 6.82 -1.31 -30.26
CA LYS A 183 8.21 -1.33 -30.80
C LYS A 183 8.21 -1.54 -32.31
#